data_AF-A0A4Q3UNV7-F1
#
_entry.id   AF-A0A4Q3UNV7-F1
#
_cell.length_a   1.000
_cell.length_b   1.000
_cell.length_c   1.000
_cell.angle_alpha   90.00
_cell.angle_beta   90.00
_cell.angle_gamma   90.00
#
_symmetry.space_group_name_H-M   'P 1'
#
loop_
_entity.id
_entity.type
_entity.pdbx_description
1 polymer ?
#
loop_
_entity_poly.entity_id
_entity_poly.type
_entity_poly.pdbx_seq_one_letter_code
_entity_poly.pdbx_strand_id
1 'polypeptide(L)'
;MQLKKLLILLTFLCALVKVYAQQSPVSSLHSDSTRSQEIDSIALSHIVDLNAVRVKGTRHHVRQTLNGYEYFPEKDSAYRNGSLFLALQRLPFVNVSETRLDYKEGKKIWFRINGKDRKGIGDNWKEVLQSLPAKSIHKVELVTDIPVLIKNQGYDVLI
;
A
#
# COMPACT_ATOMS: atom_id res chain seq x y z
N MET A 1 22.57 -5.67 21.94
CA MET A 1 21.29 -5.43 22.64
C MET A 1 20.17 -4.93 21.69
N GLN A 2 20.12 -5.38 20.43
CA GLN A 2 19.09 -4.96 19.45
C GLN A 2 18.36 -6.14 18.78
N LEU A 3 18.89 -7.36 18.88
CA LEU A 3 18.27 -8.55 18.28
C LEU A 3 17.04 -9.05 19.06
N LYS A 4 17.00 -8.83 20.38
CA LYS A 4 15.87 -9.22 21.24
C LYS A 4 14.59 -8.39 20.99
N LYS A 5 14.71 -7.15 20.49
CA LYS A 5 13.55 -6.29 20.18
C LYS A 5 12.83 -6.71 18.89
N LEU A 6 13.57 -7.23 17.91
CA LEU A 6 12.99 -7.67 16.63
C LEU A 6 12.19 -8.99 16.79
N LEU A 7 12.63 -9.88 17.68
CA LEU A 7 11.92 -11.14 17.96
C LEU A 7 10.60 -10.92 18.69
N ILE A 8 10.51 -9.91 19.57
CA ILE A 8 9.28 -9.57 20.30
C ILE A 8 8.21 -8.96 19.36
N LEU A 9 8.62 -8.16 18.37
CA LEU A 9 7.69 -7.58 17.39
C LEU A 9 7.07 -8.67 16.48
N LEU A 10 7.84 -9.70 16.12
CA LEU A 10 7.35 -10.80 15.28
C LEU A 10 6.35 -11.70 16.03
N THR A 11 6.52 -11.88 17.34
CA THR A 11 5.53 -12.59 18.18
C THR A 11 4.23 -11.82 18.36
N PHE A 12 4.25 -10.48 18.37
CA PHE A 12 3.02 -9.68 18.48
C PHE A 12 2.15 -9.72 17.22
N LEU A 13 2.76 -9.82 16.04
CA LEU A 13 2.01 -9.96 14.78
C LEU A 13 1.30 -11.33 14.68
N CYS A 14 1.85 -12.38 15.29
CA CYS A 14 1.26 -13.71 15.31
C CYS A 14 0.06 -13.82 16.28
N ALA A 15 0.03 -12.98 17.33
CA ALA A 15 -1.07 -12.96 18.30
C ALA A 15 -2.34 -12.26 17.77
N LEU A 16 -2.21 -11.28 16.86
CA LEU A 16 -3.37 -10.55 16.32
C LEU A 16 -4.20 -11.36 15.30
N VAL A 17 -3.60 -12.35 14.63
CA VAL A 17 -4.33 -13.20 13.66
C VAL A 17 -5.18 -14.28 14.36
N LYS A 18 -4.86 -14.67 15.60
CA LYS A 18 -5.57 -15.74 16.32
C LYS A 18 -6.88 -15.32 16.99
N VAL A 19 -7.20 -14.02 17.05
CA VAL A 19 -8.35 -13.50 17.83
C VAL A 19 -9.68 -13.53 17.07
N TYR A 20 -9.70 -13.85 15.77
CA TYR A 20 -10.94 -13.85 14.95
C TYR A 20 -11.61 -15.21 14.72
N ALA A 21 -11.34 -16.21 15.57
CA ALA A 21 -12.06 -17.48 15.55
C ALA A 21 -12.95 -17.62 16.80
N GLN A 22 -14.08 -16.91 16.81
CA GLN A 22 -15.06 -16.95 17.89
C GLN A 22 -16.14 -18.00 17.61
N GLN A 23 -15.98 -19.15 18.29
CA GLN A 23 -16.98 -19.93 19.05
C GLN A 23 -18.40 -20.14 18.47
N SER A 24 -18.75 -21.40 18.26
CA SER A 24 -20.11 -21.91 18.44
C SER A 24 -20.17 -22.78 19.72
N PRO A 25 -21.29 -22.76 20.48
CA PRO A 25 -21.33 -23.29 21.84
C PRO A 25 -21.44 -24.82 21.87
N VAL A 26 -20.64 -25.43 22.75
CA VAL A 26 -20.74 -26.84 23.16
C VAL A 26 -21.72 -26.93 24.33
N SER A 27 -22.82 -27.65 24.14
CA SER A 27 -23.68 -28.10 25.24
C SER A 27 -23.12 -29.40 25.83
N SER A 28 -22.90 -29.38 27.14
CA SER A 28 -22.49 -30.51 27.97
C SER A 28 -23.62 -31.51 28.20
N LEU A 29 -23.30 -32.80 28.30
CA LEU A 29 -23.95 -33.70 29.27
C LEU A 29 -23.03 -34.87 29.58
N HIS A 30 -22.80 -35.03 30.88
CA HIS A 30 -22.00 -36.07 31.51
C HIS A 30 -22.94 -37.26 31.82
N SER A 31 -22.58 -38.47 31.42
CA SER A 31 -22.86 -39.67 32.21
C SER A 31 -21.89 -40.78 31.84
N ASP A 32 -21.22 -41.23 32.89
CA ASP A 32 -20.30 -42.34 32.99
C ASP A 32 -21.05 -43.68 32.79
N SER A 33 -20.50 -44.59 31.98
CA SER A 33 -20.71 -46.03 32.14
C SER A 33 -19.72 -46.84 31.32
N THR A 34 -19.13 -47.81 32.01
CA THR A 34 -18.10 -48.75 31.56
C THR A 34 -18.74 -49.96 30.86
N ARG A 35 -18.44 -50.24 29.58
CA ARG A 35 -18.36 -51.63 29.06
C ARG A 35 -17.75 -51.77 27.64
N SER A 36 -16.79 -52.69 27.57
CA SER A 36 -16.34 -53.59 26.50
C SER A 36 -16.63 -53.32 25.01
N GLN A 37 -15.51 -53.23 24.27
CA GLN A 37 -15.22 -53.56 22.87
C GLN A 37 -16.34 -54.09 21.97
N GLU A 38 -16.59 -53.35 20.90
CA GLU A 38 -16.93 -53.85 19.57
C GLU A 38 -16.20 -52.95 18.56
N ILE A 39 -15.38 -53.54 17.68
CA ILE A 39 -14.64 -52.80 16.65
C ILE A 39 -15.65 -52.44 15.58
N ASP A 40 -16.29 -51.30 15.76
CA ASP A 40 -17.23 -50.78 14.78
C ASP A 40 -16.53 -49.81 13.83
N SER A 41 -16.87 -49.97 12.57
CA SER A 41 -16.25 -49.42 11.37
C SER A 41 -15.81 -47.95 11.48
N ILE A 42 -14.60 -47.63 10.98
CA ILE A 42 -14.16 -46.25 10.76
C ILE A 42 -14.98 -45.67 9.60
N ALA A 43 -16.14 -45.11 9.90
CA ALA A 43 -16.92 -44.32 8.94
C ALA A 43 -16.18 -43.01 8.68
N LEU A 44 -15.39 -42.95 7.60
CA LEU A 44 -14.77 -41.73 7.12
C LEU A 44 -15.81 -40.88 6.36
N SER A 45 -16.82 -40.37 7.08
CA SER A 45 -17.94 -39.62 6.49
C SER A 45 -17.78 -38.10 6.68
N HIS A 46 -16.65 -37.54 6.29
CA HIS A 46 -16.54 -36.10 6.09
C HIS A 46 -15.88 -35.85 4.75
N ILE A 47 -16.68 -35.99 3.69
CA ILE A 47 -16.36 -35.36 2.40
C ILE A 47 -16.58 -33.86 2.63
N VAL A 48 -15.48 -33.13 2.87
CA VAL A 48 -15.53 -31.67 2.93
C VAL A 48 -15.65 -31.16 1.51
N ASP A 49 -16.84 -30.68 1.15
CA ASP A 49 -17.05 -29.99 -0.13
C ASP A 49 -16.22 -28.71 -0.16
N LEU A 50 -15.20 -28.69 -1.03
CA LEU A 50 -14.33 -27.54 -1.24
C LEU A 50 -15.09 -26.46 -2.01
N ASN A 51 -15.49 -25.40 -1.31
CA ASN A 51 -16.09 -24.24 -1.95
C ASN A 51 -15.07 -23.49 -2.81
N ALA A 52 -15.46 -23.13 -4.03
CA ALA A 52 -14.63 -22.32 -4.93
C ALA A 52 -14.40 -20.92 -4.34
N VAL A 53 -13.17 -20.63 -3.95
CA VAL A 53 -12.75 -19.30 -3.48
C VAL A 53 -12.25 -18.48 -4.66
N ARG A 54 -12.96 -17.39 -5.00
CA ARG A 54 -12.49 -16.43 -6.00
C ARG A 54 -11.53 -15.44 -5.35
N VAL A 55 -10.22 -15.68 -5.49
CA VAL A 55 -9.19 -14.72 -5.10
C VAL A 55 -9.09 -13.62 -6.15
N LYS A 56 -9.41 -12.38 -5.78
CA LYS A 56 -9.17 -11.19 -6.62
C LYS A 56 -7.88 -10.52 -6.17
N GLY A 57 -6.86 -10.51 -7.03
CA GLY A 57 -5.64 -9.72 -6.81
C GLY A 57 -5.88 -8.24 -7.10
N THR A 58 -5.49 -7.36 -6.19
CA THR A 58 -5.47 -5.91 -6.41
C THR A 58 -4.11 -5.52 -7.00
N ARG A 59 -4.09 -4.95 -8.20
CA ARG A 59 -2.86 -4.42 -8.79
C ARG A 59 -2.54 -3.09 -8.12
N HIS A 60 -1.35 -2.98 -7.51
CA HIS A 60 -0.88 -1.72 -6.96
C HIS A 60 -0.64 -0.70 -8.09
N HIS A 61 -1.24 0.49 -7.98
CA HIS A 61 -1.04 1.60 -8.92
C HIS A 61 0.31 2.30 -8.71
N VAL A 62 0.92 2.11 -7.54
CA VAL A 62 2.24 2.62 -7.16
C VAL A 62 3.20 1.44 -7.05
N ARG A 63 4.38 1.56 -7.66
CA ARG A 63 5.44 0.56 -7.66
C ARG A 63 6.73 1.17 -7.14
N GLN A 64 7.42 0.48 -6.23
CA GLN A 64 8.77 0.86 -5.82
C GLN A 64 9.79 0.44 -6.89
N THR A 65 10.77 1.31 -7.14
CA THR A 65 11.91 1.07 -8.04
C THR A 65 13.22 1.24 -7.28
N LEU A 66 14.36 1.02 -7.94
CA LEU A 66 15.68 1.27 -7.36
C LEU A 66 15.87 2.74 -6.95
N ASN A 67 15.26 3.65 -7.71
CA ASN A 67 15.50 5.08 -7.57
C ASN A 67 14.36 5.81 -6.82
N GLY A 68 13.28 5.09 -6.46
CA GLY A 68 12.14 5.65 -5.74
C GLY A 68 10.83 4.95 -6.06
N TYR A 69 9.84 5.67 -6.61
CA TYR A 69 8.49 5.16 -6.86
C TYR A 69 7.96 5.58 -8.23
N GLU A 70 7.16 4.71 -8.85
CA GLU A 70 6.40 5.00 -10.06
C GLU A 70 4.91 4.92 -9.77
N TYR A 71 4.14 5.82 -10.36
CA TYR A 71 2.69 5.84 -10.28
C TYR A 71 2.09 6.00 -11.68
N PHE A 72 0.95 5.36 -11.93
CA PHE A 72 0.26 5.37 -13.23
C PHE A 72 -1.15 5.97 -13.09
N PRO A 73 -1.28 7.32 -13.12
CA PRO A 73 -2.56 8.00 -12.89
C PRO A 73 -3.66 7.62 -13.88
N GLU A 74 -3.31 7.36 -15.15
CA GLU A 74 -4.26 6.93 -16.17
C GLU A 74 -4.98 5.60 -15.83
N LYS A 75 -4.37 4.77 -14.97
CA LYS A 75 -4.85 3.44 -14.56
C LYS A 75 -5.53 3.44 -13.19
N ASP A 76 -5.46 4.55 -12.43
CA ASP A 76 -6.07 4.67 -11.11
C ASP A 76 -7.49 5.23 -11.24
N SER A 77 -8.50 4.38 -11.09
CA SER A 77 -9.91 4.78 -11.23
C SER A 77 -10.34 5.88 -10.27
N ALA A 78 -9.69 6.01 -9.09
CA ALA A 78 -10.05 7.04 -8.12
C ALA A 78 -9.63 8.45 -8.57
N TYR A 79 -8.53 8.55 -9.32
CA TYR A 79 -7.96 9.84 -9.71
C TYR A 79 -7.93 10.11 -11.22
N ARG A 80 -8.24 9.11 -12.06
CA ARG A 80 -8.21 9.22 -13.52
C ARG A 80 -8.98 10.43 -14.06
N ASN A 81 -10.14 10.74 -13.47
CA ASN A 81 -11.00 11.84 -13.91
C ASN A 81 -10.67 13.19 -13.25
N GLY A 82 -9.68 13.23 -12.35
CA GLY A 82 -9.24 14.45 -11.66
C GLY A 82 -7.99 15.08 -12.28
N SER A 83 -7.44 16.05 -11.55
CA SER A 83 -6.16 16.68 -11.89
C SER A 83 -4.97 15.85 -11.41
N LEU A 84 -3.82 16.03 -12.06
CA LEU A 84 -2.56 15.43 -11.63
C LEU A 84 -2.20 15.88 -10.22
N PHE A 85 -2.45 17.15 -9.87
CA PHE A 85 -2.21 17.68 -8.52
C PHE A 85 -2.84 16.80 -7.42
N LEU A 86 -4.11 16.43 -7.57
CA LEU A 86 -4.78 15.55 -6.62
C LEU A 86 -4.26 14.12 -6.73
N ALA A 87 -3.97 13.62 -7.93
CA ALA A 87 -3.48 12.27 -8.13
C ALA A 87 -2.12 12.02 -7.45
N LEU A 88 -1.29 13.05 -7.27
CA LEU A 88 0.01 12.95 -6.60
C LEU A 88 -0.08 12.55 -5.12
N GLN A 89 -1.25 12.68 -4.47
CA GLN A 89 -1.44 12.18 -3.10
C GLN A 89 -1.29 10.65 -2.99
N ARG A 90 -1.29 9.92 -4.12
CA ARG A 90 -0.97 8.49 -4.16
C ARG A 90 0.50 8.18 -3.93
N LEU A 91 1.40 9.14 -4.19
CA LEU A 91 2.83 8.91 -4.03
C LEU A 91 3.21 8.90 -2.54
N PRO A 92 4.10 7.98 -2.12
CA PRO A 92 4.56 7.95 -0.74
C PRO A 92 5.28 9.25 -0.35
N PHE A 93 5.01 9.71 0.87
CA PHE A 93 5.60 10.91 1.47
C PHE A 93 5.28 12.22 0.73
N VAL A 94 4.37 12.20 -0.24
CA VAL A 94 3.87 13.41 -0.89
C VAL A 94 2.62 13.87 -0.16
N ASN A 95 2.66 15.08 0.36
CA ASN A 95 1.53 15.73 1.01
C ASN A 95 0.95 16.77 0.05
N VAL A 96 -0.33 16.63 -0.25
CA VAL A 96 -1.08 17.57 -1.08
C VAL A 96 -2.02 18.35 -0.16
N SER A 97 -1.77 19.65 -0.02
CA SER A 97 -2.67 20.58 0.67
C SER A 97 -3.42 21.44 -0.33
N GLU A 98 -4.31 22.30 0.15
CA GLU A 98 -5.06 23.20 -0.72
C GLU A 98 -4.15 24.14 -1.51
N THR A 99 -2.99 24.52 -0.96
CA THR A 99 -2.12 25.56 -1.53
C THR A 99 -0.76 25.03 -1.97
N ARG A 100 -0.30 23.90 -1.44
CA ARG A 100 1.07 23.43 -1.64
C ARG A 100 1.13 21.91 -1.86
N LEU A 101 2.19 21.51 -2.55
CA LEU A 101 2.59 20.12 -2.67
C LEU A 101 3.99 19.97 -2.09
N ASP A 102 4.11 19.09 -1.11
CA ASP A 102 5.34 18.89 -0.33
C ASP A 102 5.80 17.45 -0.35
N TYR A 103 7.11 17.27 -0.25
CA TYR A 103 7.70 15.98 0.04
C TYR A 103 8.16 15.96 1.49
N LYS A 104 7.76 14.94 2.26
CA LYS A 104 8.04 14.84 3.71
C LYS A 104 7.71 16.16 4.42
N GLU A 105 8.44 16.50 5.47
CA GLU A 105 8.29 17.74 6.25
C GLU A 105 8.82 18.97 5.49
N GLY A 106 8.22 19.29 4.34
CA GLY A 106 8.50 20.52 3.56
C GLY A 106 9.77 20.49 2.72
N LYS A 107 10.29 19.31 2.39
CA LYS A 107 11.43 19.14 1.48
C LYS A 107 11.06 19.54 0.05
N LYS A 108 12.03 20.12 -0.67
CA LYS A 108 11.79 20.75 -1.96
C LYS A 108 11.80 19.70 -3.08
N ILE A 109 10.83 19.82 -3.99
CA ILE A 109 10.68 18.92 -5.13
C ILE A 109 11.16 19.62 -6.40
N TRP A 110 11.98 18.94 -7.18
CA TRP A 110 12.38 19.37 -8.51
C TRP A 110 11.47 18.72 -9.55
N PHE A 111 10.67 19.51 -10.26
CA PHE A 111 9.71 18.99 -11.21
C PHE A 111 10.23 19.01 -12.64
N ARG A 112 9.98 17.92 -13.37
CA ARG A 112 10.23 17.79 -14.81
C ARG A 112 8.98 17.23 -15.48
N ILE A 113 8.68 17.74 -16.67
CA ILE A 113 7.59 17.22 -17.50
C ILE A 113 8.21 16.70 -18.79
N ASN A 114 7.98 15.42 -19.09
CA ASN A 114 8.56 14.73 -20.26
C ASN A 114 10.09 14.89 -20.32
N GLY A 115 10.77 14.77 -19.17
CA GLY A 115 12.22 14.91 -19.06
C GLY A 115 12.75 16.32 -19.29
N LYS A 116 11.89 17.34 -19.37
CA LYS A 116 12.32 18.74 -19.50
C LYS A 116 12.08 19.48 -18.19
N ASP A 117 13.06 20.28 -17.82
CA ASP A 117 12.91 21.18 -16.69
C ASP A 117 11.81 22.18 -17.00
N ARG A 118 10.99 22.39 -15.99
CA ARG A 118 9.90 23.34 -16.01
C ARG A 118 10.02 24.15 -14.73
N LYS A 119 9.74 25.44 -14.81
CA LYS A 119 9.58 26.28 -13.62
C LYS A 119 8.09 26.50 -13.43
N GLY A 120 7.63 26.41 -12.19
CA GLY A 120 6.27 26.80 -11.86
C GLY A 120 6.04 28.28 -12.20
N ILE A 121 4.78 28.68 -12.32
CA ILE A 121 4.44 30.10 -12.44
C ILE A 121 4.66 30.71 -11.06
N GLY A 122 5.65 31.59 -10.92
CA GLY A 122 6.03 32.16 -9.62
C GLY A 122 6.41 31.11 -8.57
N ASP A 123 7.10 30.04 -8.97
CA ASP A 123 7.45 28.87 -8.13
C ASP A 123 6.24 28.05 -7.60
N ASN A 124 5.02 28.37 -8.04
CA ASN A 124 3.83 27.61 -7.68
C ASN A 124 3.53 26.52 -8.72
N TRP A 125 3.62 25.26 -8.27
CA TRP A 125 3.32 24.08 -9.09
C TRP A 125 1.86 23.68 -9.08
N LYS A 126 1.07 24.19 -8.13
CA LYS A 126 -0.33 23.83 -7.98
C LYS A 126 -1.10 24.08 -9.27
N GLU A 127 -1.04 25.28 -9.82
CA GLU A 127 -1.80 25.67 -11.01
C GLU A 127 -1.42 24.82 -12.24
N VAL A 128 -0.11 24.62 -12.44
CA VAL A 128 0.41 23.77 -13.53
C VAL A 128 -0.12 22.34 -13.39
N LEU A 129 0.02 21.73 -12.22
CA LEU A 129 -0.41 20.35 -11.96
C LEU A 129 -1.94 20.21 -11.93
N GLN A 130 -2.67 21.26 -11.59
CA GLN A 130 -4.13 21.30 -11.63
C GLN A 130 -4.65 21.32 -13.08
N SER A 131 -3.95 22.00 -13.98
CA SER A 131 -4.31 22.05 -15.41
C SER A 131 -4.09 20.73 -16.15
N LEU A 132 -3.26 19.83 -15.61
CA LEU A 132 -2.94 18.55 -16.22
C LEU A 132 -3.96 17.49 -15.79
N PRO A 133 -4.75 16.92 -16.71
CA PRO A 133 -5.71 15.88 -16.36
C PRO A 133 -4.98 14.55 -16.12
N ALA A 134 -5.28 13.86 -15.02
CA ALA A 134 -4.60 12.61 -14.66
C ALA A 134 -4.70 11.53 -15.74
N LYS A 135 -5.84 11.44 -16.45
CA LYS A 135 -6.04 10.53 -17.59
C LYS A 135 -5.04 10.70 -18.74
N SER A 136 -4.39 11.86 -18.89
CA SER A 136 -3.39 12.07 -19.95
C SER A 136 -1.96 11.76 -19.48
N ILE A 137 -1.77 11.41 -18.22
CA ILE A 137 -0.46 11.17 -17.63
C ILE A 137 -0.21 9.67 -17.56
N HIS A 138 0.68 9.21 -18.42
CA HIS A 138 1.04 7.80 -18.50
C HIS A 138 1.72 7.31 -17.22
N LYS A 139 2.71 8.08 -16.75
CA LYS A 139 3.55 7.74 -15.61
C LYS A 139 4.02 8.99 -14.87
N VAL A 140 4.12 8.89 -13.56
CA VAL A 140 4.80 9.82 -12.67
C VAL A 140 5.91 9.05 -11.96
N GLU A 141 7.09 9.66 -11.84
CA GLU A 141 8.26 9.05 -11.19
C GLU A 141 8.72 9.93 -10.03
N LEU A 142 8.58 9.44 -8.80
CA LEU A 142 9.21 10.06 -7.64
C LEU A 142 10.61 9.48 -7.49
N VAL A 143 11.63 10.26 -7.85
CA VAL A 143 13.04 9.88 -7.77
C VAL A 143 13.64 10.46 -6.50
N THR A 144 14.08 9.59 -5.60
CA THR A 144 14.70 9.97 -4.32
C THR A 144 16.22 10.04 -4.38
N ASP A 145 16.83 9.35 -5.34
CA ASP A 145 18.27 9.45 -5.58
C ASP A 145 18.58 10.41 -6.74
N ILE A 146 18.67 11.69 -6.39
CA ILE A 146 18.99 12.76 -7.35
C ILE A 146 20.48 13.14 -7.30
N PRO A 147 21.05 13.67 -8.40
CA PRO A 147 22.46 14.06 -8.47
C PRO A 147 22.84 15.09 -7.39
N VAL A 148 24.08 15.02 -6.91
CA VAL A 148 24.62 15.91 -5.88
C VAL A 148 24.49 17.39 -6.28
N LEU A 149 24.71 17.71 -7.56
CA LEU A 149 24.54 19.08 -8.07
C LEU A 149 23.14 19.64 -7.78
N ILE A 150 22.10 18.81 -7.94
CA ILE A 150 20.71 19.21 -7.71
C ILE A 150 20.39 19.27 -6.21
N LYS A 151 20.96 18.36 -5.41
CA LYS A 151 20.90 18.43 -3.93
C LYS A 151 21.49 19.73 -3.41
N ASN A 152 22.63 20.18 -3.97
CA ASN A 152 23.28 21.43 -3.60
C ASN A 152 22.45 22.68 -3.95
N GLN A 153 21.47 22.56 -4.86
CA GLN A 153 20.49 23.60 -5.16
C GLN A 153 19.29 23.60 -4.19
N GLY A 154 19.31 22.71 -3.19
CA GLY A 154 18.29 22.61 -2.14
C GLY A 154 17.08 21.75 -2.50
N TYR A 155 17.17 20.91 -3.53
CA TYR A 155 16.14 19.93 -3.85
C TYR A 155 16.43 18.59 -3.19
N ASP A 156 15.40 17.86 -2.78
CA ASP A 156 15.52 16.57 -2.12
C ASP A 156 15.09 15.40 -3.01
N VAL A 157 14.13 15.65 -3.90
CA VAL A 157 13.56 14.65 -4.81
C VAL A 157 13.24 15.26 -6.15
N LEU A 158 13.05 14.40 -7.15
CA LEU A 158 12.56 14.76 -8.46
C LEU A 158 11.20 14.11 -8.72
N ILE A 159 10.30 14.85 -9.36
CA ILE A 159 9.02 14.37 -9.89
C ILE A 159 8.94 14.70 -11.38
#